data_AF-A0AAW1DMR1-F1
#
_entry.id   AF-A0AAW1DMR1-F1
#
_cell.length_a   1.000
_cell.length_b   1.000
_cell.length_c   1.000
_cell.angle_alpha   90.00
_cell.angle_beta   90.00
_cell.angle_gamma   90.00
#
_symmetry.space_group_name_H-M   'P 1'
#
loop_
_entity.id
_entity.type
_entity.pdbx_description
1 polymer ?
#
loop_
_entity_poly.entity_id
_entity_poly.type
_entity_poly.pdbx_seq_one_letter_code
_entity_poly.pdbx_strand_id
1 'polypeptide(L)'
;MGITTIDEILVSSVKNWRAAVDGERKASLLWNEKWGWIVDEYRLTSEDLVNLRSKRDYEATKKIVDSRTTFPFPVTTSQDYGWLSTKPEFKLDKFGPYPRCICWNLPVEPPEYQPEKETDE
;
A
#
# COMPACT_ATOMS: atom_id res chain seq x y z
N MET A 1 -39.04 3.08 32.97
CA MET A 1 -39.44 4.39 32.44
C MET A 1 -39.34 4.29 30.93
N GLY A 2 -40.23 3.59 30.23
CA GLY A 2 -41.68 3.70 30.25
C GLY A 2 -42.03 4.29 28.88
N ILE A 3 -42.60 3.46 28.01
CA ILE A 3 -42.86 3.73 26.59
C ILE A 3 -43.49 5.13 26.44
N THR A 4 -42.78 6.05 25.78
CA THR A 4 -43.34 7.34 25.34
C THR A 4 -44.48 7.02 24.38
N THR A 5 -45.62 7.66 24.56
CA THR A 5 -46.80 7.43 23.70
C THR A 5 -46.41 7.64 22.24
N ILE A 6 -47.07 6.94 21.31
CA ILE A 6 -46.77 7.06 19.86
C ILE A 6 -46.82 8.54 19.43
N ASP A 7 -47.72 9.32 20.02
CA ASP A 7 -47.87 10.75 19.76
C ASP A 7 -46.64 11.58 20.18
N GLU A 8 -46.02 11.27 21.33
CA GLU A 8 -44.79 11.94 21.77
C GLU A 8 -43.62 11.66 20.82
N ILE A 9 -43.53 10.42 20.32
CA ILE A 9 -42.53 10.03 19.32
C ILE A 9 -42.76 10.84 18.04
N LEU A 10 -43.98 10.88 17.52
CA LEU A 10 -44.31 11.61 16.29
C LEU A 10 -44.03 13.12 16.43
N VAL A 11 -44.43 13.73 17.55
CA VAL A 11 -44.18 15.16 17.81
C VAL A 11 -42.69 15.46 17.88
N SER A 12 -41.91 14.60 18.55
CA SER A 12 -40.45 14.77 18.63
C SER A 12 -39.79 14.57 17.26
N SER A 13 -40.22 13.59 16.47
CA SER A 13 -39.74 13.36 15.10
C SER A 13 -39.99 14.56 14.19
N VAL A 14 -41.18 15.17 14.23
CA VAL A 14 -41.49 16.37 13.43
C VAL A 14 -40.65 17.56 13.86
N LYS A 15 -40.43 17.75 15.17
CA LYS A 15 -39.55 18.81 15.68
C LYS A 15 -38.10 18.62 15.24
N ASN A 16 -37.59 17.39 15.32
CA ASN A 16 -36.23 17.06 14.91
C ASN A 16 -36.04 17.27 13.40
N TRP A 17 -37.02 16.85 12.59
CA TRP A 17 -36.99 17.07 11.14
C TRP A 17 -36.99 18.55 10.79
N ARG A 18 -37.85 19.37 11.41
CA ARG A 18 -37.85 20.82 11.19
C ARG A 18 -36.53 21.46 11.59
N ALA A 19 -35.98 21.09 12.74
CA ALA A 19 -34.69 21.58 13.20
C ALA A 19 -33.55 21.20 12.25
N ALA A 20 -33.59 19.99 11.67
CA ALA A 20 -32.62 19.55 10.67
C ALA A 20 -32.71 20.41 9.40
N VAL A 21 -33.92 20.62 8.86
CA VAL A 21 -34.13 21.45 7.66
C VAL A 21 -33.68 22.90 7.89
N ASP A 22 -34.01 23.48 9.04
CA ASP A 22 -33.54 24.82 9.41
C ASP A 22 -32.03 24.87 9.59
N GLY A 23 -31.44 23.80 10.13
CA GLY A 23 -30.00 23.63 10.28
C GLY A 23 -29.29 23.60 8.93
N GLU A 24 -29.80 22.83 7.97
CA GLU A 24 -29.29 22.77 6.59
C GLU A 24 -29.35 24.14 5.90
N ARG A 25 -30.49 24.83 6.02
CA ARG A 25 -30.64 26.17 5.44
C ARG A 25 -29.62 27.16 6.01
N LYS A 26 -29.43 27.16 7.33
CA LYS A 26 -28.44 28.02 7.99
C LYS A 26 -27.02 27.62 7.62
N ALA A 27 -26.72 26.33 7.56
CA ALA A 27 -25.43 25.81 7.16
C ALA A 27 -25.09 26.25 5.75
N SER A 28 -26.03 26.18 4.81
CA SER A 28 -25.82 26.63 3.43
C SER A 28 -25.53 28.14 3.35
N LEU A 29 -26.15 28.97 4.17
CA LEU A 29 -25.91 30.42 4.20
C LEU A 29 -24.55 30.76 4.83
N LEU A 30 -24.20 30.09 5.94
CA LEU A 30 -22.99 30.34 6.70
C LEU A 30 -21.77 29.56 6.18
N TRP A 31 -21.96 28.66 5.21
CA TRP A 31 -20.91 27.78 4.68
C TRP A 31 -19.73 28.61 4.18
N ASN A 32 -20.00 29.59 3.31
CA ASN A 32 -18.96 30.43 2.73
C ASN A 32 -18.28 31.32 3.76
N GLU A 33 -19.02 31.85 4.74
CA GLU A 33 -18.43 32.69 5.79
C GLU A 33 -17.48 31.91 6.70
N LYS A 34 -17.85 30.67 7.08
CA LYS A 34 -17.06 29.85 8.00
C LYS A 34 -15.95 29.06 7.33
N TRP A 35 -16.21 28.55 6.12
CA TRP A 35 -15.37 27.55 5.45
C TRP A 35 -14.88 28.01 4.08
N GLY A 36 -15.28 29.20 3.60
CA GLY A 36 -14.84 29.72 2.31
C GLY A 36 -13.32 29.85 2.20
N TRP A 37 -12.66 30.25 3.28
CA TRP A 37 -11.20 30.38 3.35
C TRP A 37 -10.45 29.08 3.00
N ILE A 38 -11.06 27.90 3.22
CA ILE A 38 -10.44 26.62 2.86
C ILE A 38 -10.28 26.52 1.34
N VAL A 39 -11.29 26.94 0.58
CA VAL A 39 -11.25 26.92 -0.89
C VAL A 39 -10.14 27.84 -1.39
N ASP A 40 -9.99 29.01 -0.75
CA ASP A 40 -8.93 29.96 -1.08
C ASP A 40 -7.53 29.39 -0.77
N GLU A 41 -7.34 28.76 0.39
CA GLU A 41 -6.08 28.09 0.75
C GLU A 41 -5.72 26.95 -0.21
N TYR A 42 -6.70 26.13 -0.60
CA TYR A 42 -6.47 25.08 -1.61
C TYR A 42 -6.06 25.68 -2.95
N ARG A 43 -6.69 26.79 -3.35
CA ARG A 43 -6.33 27.48 -4.58
C ARG A 43 -4.90 27.99 -4.52
N LEU A 44 -4.52 28.70 -3.45
CA LEU A 44 -3.16 29.20 -3.26
C LEU A 44 -2.12 28.07 -3.29
N THR A 45 -2.37 27.00 -2.54
CA THR A 45 -1.49 25.82 -2.51
C THR A 45 -1.35 25.19 -3.89
N SER A 46 -2.45 25.13 -4.66
CA SER A 46 -2.42 24.57 -6.02
C SER A 46 -1.58 25.43 -6.98
N GLU A 47 -1.69 26.76 -6.88
CA GLU A 47 -0.91 27.71 -7.67
C GLU A 47 0.59 27.60 -7.30
N ASP A 48 0.92 27.47 -6.01
CA ASP A 48 2.27 27.25 -5.52
C ASP A 48 2.89 25.95 -6.04
N LEU A 49 2.12 24.85 -6.05
CA LEU A 49 2.59 23.58 -6.61
C LEU A 49 2.87 23.68 -8.11
N VAL A 50 2.03 24.40 -8.86
CA VAL A 50 2.27 24.67 -10.29
C VAL A 50 3.54 25.50 -10.48
N ASN A 51 3.74 26.52 -9.65
CA ASN A 51 4.93 27.37 -9.67
C ASN A 51 6.22 26.60 -9.30
N LEU A 52 6.15 25.70 -8.32
CA LEU A 52 7.28 24.84 -7.97
C LEU A 52 7.58 23.83 -9.08
N ARG A 53 6.54 23.28 -9.71
CA ARG A 53 6.69 22.37 -10.84
C ARG A 53 7.32 23.05 -12.05
N SER A 54 6.99 24.31 -12.33
CA SER A 54 7.57 25.06 -13.45
C SER A 54 9.02 25.48 -13.20
N LYS A 55 9.37 25.79 -11.95
CA LYS A 55 10.74 26.12 -11.54
C LYS A 55 11.66 24.91 -11.41
N ARG A 56 11.10 23.70 -11.36
CA ARG A 56 11.90 22.48 -11.21
C ARG A 56 12.63 22.19 -12.52
N ASP A 57 13.95 22.30 -12.48
CA ASP A 57 14.80 21.75 -13.53
C ASP A 57 14.55 20.24 -13.61
N TYR A 58 14.09 19.78 -14.77
CA TYR A 58 13.84 18.38 -15.03
C TYR A 58 15.18 17.68 -15.20
N GLU A 59 15.80 17.26 -14.10
CA GLU A 59 16.89 16.31 -14.18
C GLU A 59 16.32 15.00 -14.73
N ALA A 60 16.68 14.68 -15.97
CA ALA A 60 16.37 13.40 -16.56
C ALA A 60 16.89 12.32 -15.60
N THR A 61 15.97 11.54 -15.03
CA THR A 61 16.34 10.42 -14.17
C THR A 61 17.27 9.54 -14.98
N LYS A 62 18.52 9.41 -14.52
CA LYS A 62 19.47 8.47 -15.11
C LYS A 62 18.78 7.12 -15.04
N LYS A 63 18.37 6.58 -16.19
CA LYS A 63 17.90 5.20 -16.26
C LYS A 63 19.07 4.34 -15.81
N ILE A 64 18.97 3.83 -14.58
CA ILE A 64 19.90 2.82 -14.09
C ILE A 64 19.54 1.58 -14.88
N VAL A 65 20.20 1.41 -16.03
CA VAL A 65 20.09 0.21 -16.83
C VAL A 65 20.87 -0.85 -16.09
N ASP A 66 20.15 -1.86 -15.61
CA ASP A 66 20.75 -3.04 -15.04
C ASP A 66 21.44 -3.82 -16.18
N SER A 67 22.76 -4.00 -16.07
CA SER A 67 23.55 -4.74 -17.05
C SER A 67 23.41 -6.26 -16.91
N ARG A 68 22.76 -6.75 -15.85
CA ARG A 68 22.61 -8.18 -15.58
C ARG A 68 21.65 -8.84 -16.58
N THR A 69 22.01 -10.04 -17.03
CA THR A 69 21.23 -10.81 -18.01
C THR A 69 20.45 -11.94 -17.32
N THR A 70 19.14 -11.99 -17.57
CA THR A 70 18.27 -13.03 -17.02
C THR A 70 18.43 -14.36 -17.76
N PHE A 71 18.85 -14.37 -19.02
CA PHE A 71 18.98 -15.60 -19.83
C PHE A 71 20.19 -16.50 -19.49
N PRO A 72 20.14 -17.80 -19.83
CA PRO A 72 18.98 -18.55 -20.35
C PRO A 72 17.99 -18.91 -19.24
N PHE A 73 16.72 -19.01 -19.61
CA PHE A 73 15.67 -19.46 -18.69
C PHE A 73 15.76 -20.98 -18.53
N PRO A 74 15.83 -21.52 -17.29
CA PRO A 74 15.91 -22.96 -17.11
C PRO A 74 14.59 -23.63 -17.51
N VAL A 75 14.68 -24.65 -18.38
CA VAL A 75 13.51 -25.47 -18.75
C VAL A 75 13.23 -26.42 -17.58
N THR A 76 12.35 -26.00 -16.66
CA THR A 76 11.96 -26.80 -15.49
C THR A 76 10.44 -26.95 -15.43
N THR A 77 10.01 -28.10 -14.90
CA THR A 77 8.60 -28.50 -14.78
C THR A 77 7.76 -27.58 -13.89
N SER A 78 8.42 -26.82 -13.01
CA SER A 78 7.79 -26.03 -11.95
C SER A 78 7.84 -24.51 -12.19
N GLN A 79 8.17 -24.07 -13.41
CA GLN A 79 8.24 -22.66 -13.87
C GLN A 79 8.01 -21.62 -12.75
N ASP A 80 9.08 -21.16 -12.10
CA ASP A 80 9.30 -19.73 -11.79
C ASP A 80 9.87 -19.39 -10.41
N TYR A 81 9.83 -20.28 -9.41
CA TYR A 81 10.22 -19.84 -8.06
C TYR A 81 11.73 -19.97 -7.78
N GLY A 82 12.43 -18.84 -7.78
CA GLY A 82 13.73 -18.70 -7.13
C GLY A 82 14.99 -18.87 -8.00
N TRP A 83 14.88 -19.22 -9.28
CA TRP A 83 16.06 -19.43 -10.14
C TRP A 83 16.94 -18.18 -10.30
N LEU A 84 16.34 -16.98 -10.32
CA LEU A 84 17.09 -15.71 -10.29
C LEU A 84 17.84 -15.55 -8.96
N SER A 85 17.23 -15.96 -7.83
CA SER A 85 17.88 -15.86 -6.52
C SER A 85 19.08 -16.79 -6.34
N THR A 86 19.20 -17.83 -7.17
CA THR A 86 20.39 -18.70 -7.24
C THR A 86 21.58 -18.00 -7.89
N LYS A 87 21.34 -17.05 -8.81
CA LYS A 87 22.42 -16.27 -9.43
C LYS A 87 22.97 -15.27 -8.41
N PRO A 88 24.29 -15.27 -8.13
CA PRO A 88 24.88 -14.40 -7.12
C PRO A 88 24.66 -12.91 -7.43
N GLU A 89 24.58 -12.58 -8.72
CA GLU A 89 24.33 -11.23 -9.21
C GLU A 89 22.97 -10.68 -8.81
N PHE A 90 21.96 -11.53 -8.59
CA PHE A 90 20.59 -11.14 -8.23
C PHE A 90 20.28 -11.45 -6.76
N LYS A 91 21.28 -11.89 -5.99
CA LYS A 91 21.14 -12.11 -4.56
C LYS A 91 20.90 -10.77 -3.88
N LEU A 92 19.77 -10.66 -3.18
CA LEU A 92 19.52 -9.49 -2.35
C LEU A 92 20.53 -9.50 -1.20
N ASP A 93 21.34 -8.45 -1.10
CA ASP A 93 22.07 -8.18 0.12
C ASP A 93 21.06 -8.07 1.26
N LYS A 94 21.30 -8.82 2.34
CA LYS A 94 20.43 -8.83 3.51
C LYS A 94 20.59 -7.49 4.26
N PHE A 95 19.98 -6.44 3.76
CA PHE A 95 19.88 -5.17 4.47
C PHE A 95 18.57 -5.13 5.25
N GLY A 96 18.70 -5.26 6.57
CA GLY A 96 17.61 -5.06 7.51
C GLY A 96 18.17 -4.78 8.90
N PRO A 97 17.47 -4.01 9.75
CA PRO A 97 17.93 -3.64 11.10
C PRO A 97 17.88 -4.82 12.09
N TYR A 98 17.60 -6.04 11.63
CA TYR A 98 17.37 -7.19 12.49
C TYR A 98 18.63 -8.08 12.60
N PRO A 99 19.30 -8.09 13.76
CA PRO A 99 20.49 -8.93 14.01
C PRO A 99 20.21 -10.44 13.98
N ARG A 100 18.94 -10.88 13.82
CA ARG A 100 18.54 -12.29 13.80
C ARG A 100 18.55 -12.94 12.41
N CYS A 101 18.88 -12.22 11.34
CA CYS A 101 18.96 -12.80 9.99
C CYS A 101 20.29 -13.52 9.67
N ILE A 102 21.20 -13.61 10.66
CA ILE A 102 22.54 -14.20 10.58
C ILE A 102 22.55 -15.58 11.24
N CYS A 103 21.90 -16.58 10.63
CA CYS A 103 22.19 -18.02 10.75
C CYS A 103 20.98 -18.84 10.27
N TRP A 104 20.74 -18.85 8.95
CA TRP A 104 20.09 -20.04 8.40
C TRP A 104 21.18 -21.10 8.36
N ASN A 105 21.13 -22.07 9.27
CA ASN A 105 21.84 -23.32 9.06
C ASN A 105 21.37 -23.84 7.70
N LEU A 106 22.30 -24.09 6.77
CA LEU A 106 21.98 -24.74 5.50
C LEU A 106 21.15 -26.00 5.80
N PRO A 107 20.10 -26.30 5.02
CA PRO A 107 19.43 -27.58 5.17
C PRO A 107 20.47 -28.68 4.98
N VAL A 108 20.50 -29.63 5.92
CA VAL A 108 21.36 -30.81 5.88
C VAL A 108 21.19 -31.44 4.49
N GLU A 109 22.29 -31.71 3.80
CA GLU A 109 22.26 -32.35 2.48
C GLU A 109 21.39 -33.62 2.57
N PRO A 110 20.51 -33.88 1.58
CA PRO A 110 19.71 -35.09 1.59
C PRO A 110 20.65 -36.30 1.62
N PRO A 111 20.32 -37.36 2.39
CA PRO A 111 21.20 -38.51 2.55
C PRO A 111 21.57 -39.08 1.18
N GLU A 112 22.87 -39.34 0.97
CA GLU A 112 23.37 -39.94 -0.27
C GLU A 112 22.61 -41.26 -0.52
N TYR A 113 22.01 -41.36 -1.71
CA TYR A 113 21.37 -42.60 -2.16
C TYR A 113 22.44 -43.69 -2.32
N GLN A 114 22.45 -44.65 -1.41
CA GLN A 114 23.24 -45.87 -1.54
C GLN A 114 22.43 -46.84 -2.41
N PRO A 115 22.87 -47.19 -3.63
CA PRO A 115 22.18 -48.21 -4.42
C PRO A 115 22.25 -49.53 -3.66
N GLU A 116 21.10 -50.18 -3.50
CA GLU A 116 20.99 -51.48 -2.83
C GLU A 116 21.90 -52.50 -3.52
N LYS A 117 22.70 -53.21 -2.74
CA LYS A 117 23.51 -54.31 -3.26
C LYS A 117 22.57 -55.39 -3.80
N GLU A 118 22.63 -55.65 -5.09
CA GLU A 118 22.08 -56.86 -5.71
C GLU A 118 22.62 -58.07 -4.91
N THR A 119 21.69 -58.76 -4.26
CA THR A 119 21.97 -60.06 -3.65
C THR A 119 21.76 -61.08 -4.75
N ASP A 120 22.86 -61.46 -5.39
CA ASP A 120 22.91 -62.65 -6.24
C ASP A 120 22.99 -63.88 -5.33
N GLU A 121 21.85 -64.53 -5.07
CA GLU A 121 21.75 -65.96 -4.72
C GLU A 121 20.53 -66.60 -5.39
#